data_AF-A0A368GZ82-F1
#
_entry.id   AF-A0A368GZ82-F1
#
_cell.length_a   1.000
_cell.length_b   1.000
_cell.length_c   1.000
_cell.angle_alpha   90.00
_cell.angle_beta   90.00
_cell.angle_gamma   90.00
#
_symmetry.space_group_name_H-M   'P 1'
#
loop_
_entity.id
_entity.type
_entity.pdbx_description
1 polymer ?
#
loop_
_entity_poly.entity_id
_entity_poly.type
_entity_poly.pdbx_seq_one_letter_code
_entity_poly.pdbx_strand_id
1 'polypeptide(L)'
;MWNANTPTSEDCLYMNIFVPGKIDPTKRLAVMVWVYGGGFWSGTSTLDVYDGRILPVEENIILVSMNYRVSMLGFLYLGRPEAPGNMGLWDQQLALKWVHKNIDVFGGDPSRIVLFGESAGAASVNMHMLSARSTPYFQMNFQRAIIQSGAATAPWSIEPRDVALARTVVLYNAMKCGNMSLQNPDYDKILYCFLRADADLIR
;
A
#
# COMPACT_ATOMS: atom_id res chain seq x y z
N MET A 1 -16.55 5.23 5.36
CA MET A 1 -15.48 5.89 6.16
C MET A 1 -14.23 6.08 5.30
N TRP A 2 -13.79 5.05 4.58
CA TRP A 2 -12.58 5.08 3.74
C TRP A 2 -12.80 5.55 2.29
N ASN A 3 -13.68 6.54 2.08
CA ASN A 3 -13.99 7.07 0.75
C ASN A 3 -13.01 8.18 0.39
N ALA A 4 -12.52 8.21 -0.85
CA ALA A 4 -11.63 9.27 -1.30
C ALA A 4 -12.25 10.67 -1.14
N ASN A 5 -11.46 11.61 -0.60
CA ASN A 5 -11.80 13.04 -0.49
C ASN A 5 -11.08 13.91 -1.53
N THR A 6 -10.45 13.26 -2.52
CA THR A 6 -9.74 13.87 -3.66
C THR A 6 -10.16 13.14 -4.95
N PRO A 7 -9.94 13.74 -6.14
CA PRO A 7 -10.22 13.06 -7.40
C PRO A 7 -9.49 11.71 -7.50
N THR A 8 -10.19 10.68 -7.93
CA THR A 8 -9.64 9.33 -8.11
C THR A 8 -8.94 9.22 -9.46
N SER A 9 -7.76 8.59 -9.47
CA SER A 9 -6.94 8.36 -10.66
C SER A 9 -6.08 7.12 -10.48
N GLU A 10 -5.73 6.42 -11.56
CA GLU A 10 -4.68 5.39 -11.54
C GLU A 10 -3.29 6.00 -11.29
N ASP A 11 -3.09 7.26 -11.68
CA ASP A 11 -1.95 8.06 -11.26
C ASP A 11 -2.17 8.51 -9.81
N CYS A 12 -1.85 7.62 -8.86
CA CYS A 12 -2.09 7.82 -7.43
C CYS A 12 -0.85 7.61 -6.56
N LEU A 13 0.27 7.16 -7.11
CA LEU A 13 1.49 6.78 -6.36
C LEU A 13 2.29 8.00 -5.87
N TYR A 14 1.67 8.73 -4.96
CA TYR A 14 2.22 9.91 -4.29
C TYR A 14 2.44 9.62 -2.81
N MET A 15 3.29 10.44 -2.19
CA MET A 15 3.45 10.48 -0.74
C MET A 15 3.42 11.91 -0.23
N ASN A 16 3.02 12.06 1.04
CA ASN A 16 2.99 13.33 1.75
C ASN A 16 4.04 13.30 2.85
N ILE A 17 4.78 14.39 3.03
CA ILE A 17 5.82 14.51 4.05
C ILE A 17 5.51 15.73 4.89
N PHE A 18 5.33 15.50 6.19
CA PHE A 18 5.04 16.53 7.17
C PHE A 18 6.26 16.70 8.09
N VAL A 19 6.89 17.86 8.00
CA VAL A 19 8.09 18.22 8.78
C VAL A 19 7.70 19.22 9.86
N PRO A 20 8.07 19.00 11.13
CA PRO A 20 7.74 19.94 12.19
C PRO A 20 8.63 21.18 12.12
N GLY A 21 8.02 22.33 11.84
CA GLY A 21 8.72 23.61 11.81
C GLY A 21 9.76 23.69 10.68
N LYS A 22 10.93 24.28 10.99
CA LYS A 22 12.02 24.44 10.03
C LYS A 22 12.98 23.25 10.10
N ILE A 23 13.48 22.82 8.95
CA ILE A 23 14.53 21.79 8.85
C ILE A 23 15.79 22.31 9.55
N ASP A 24 16.21 21.61 10.61
CA ASP A 24 17.46 21.86 11.33
C ASP A 24 18.49 20.81 10.90
N PRO A 25 19.54 21.19 10.15
CA PRO A 25 20.52 20.23 9.64
C PRO A 25 21.35 19.57 10.75
N THR A 26 21.31 20.08 11.97
CA THR A 26 22.01 19.49 13.13
C THR A 26 21.18 18.42 13.84
N LYS A 27 19.88 18.33 13.54
CA LYS A 27 18.96 17.36 14.12
C LYS A 27 18.58 16.29 13.09
N ARG A 28 18.34 15.08 13.60
CA ARG A 28 17.88 13.94 12.81
C ARG A 28 16.67 13.35 13.52
N LEU A 29 15.48 13.71 13.01
CA LEU A 29 14.21 13.37 13.63
C LEU A 29 13.84 11.91 13.35
N ALA A 30 13.10 11.30 14.28
CA ALA A 30 12.45 10.02 13.99
C ALA A 30 11.41 10.20 12.88
N VAL A 31 11.21 9.15 12.09
CA VAL A 31 10.31 9.17 10.94
C VAL A 31 9.21 8.13 11.18
N MET A 32 7.96 8.56 11.21
CA MET A 32 6.80 7.68 11.23
C MET A 32 6.23 7.58 9.81
N VAL A 33 5.99 6.36 9.33
CA VAL A 33 5.48 6.11 7.98
C VAL A 33 4.11 5.44 8.08
N TRP A 34 3.07 6.15 7.68
CA TRP A 34 1.67 5.72 7.74
C TRP A 34 1.26 4.91 6.51
N VAL A 35 0.65 3.75 6.76
CA VAL A 35 -0.04 2.93 5.76
C VAL A 35 -1.51 2.86 6.14
N TYR A 36 -2.38 3.42 5.29
CA TYR A 36 -3.82 3.41 5.56
C TYR A 36 -4.46 2.03 5.39
N GLY A 37 -5.57 1.82 6.10
CA GLY A 37 -6.47 0.68 5.96
C GLY A 37 -7.56 0.90 4.92
N GLY A 38 -8.44 -0.10 4.77
CA GLY A 38 -9.50 -0.09 3.75
C GLY A 38 -9.73 -1.44 3.07
N GLY A 39 -9.41 -2.54 3.76
CA GLY A 39 -9.64 -3.91 3.29
C GLY A 39 -8.87 -4.30 2.02
N PHE A 40 -7.81 -3.57 1.68
CA PHE A 40 -7.09 -3.67 0.40
C PHE A 40 -7.92 -3.33 -0.84
N TRP A 41 -9.14 -2.79 -0.72
CA TRP A 41 -9.99 -2.39 -1.85
C TRP A 41 -10.37 -0.90 -1.84
N SER A 42 -10.10 -0.19 -0.74
CA SER A 42 -10.38 1.24 -0.57
C SER A 42 -9.31 1.93 0.28
N GLY A 43 -9.51 3.23 0.56
CA GLY A 43 -8.63 4.03 1.40
C GLY A 43 -7.78 5.02 0.59
N THR A 44 -7.29 6.05 1.29
CA THR A 44 -6.36 7.05 0.76
C THR A 44 -5.58 7.67 1.91
N SER A 45 -4.35 8.13 1.66
CA SER A 45 -3.56 8.87 2.64
C SER A 45 -4.08 10.29 2.89
N THR A 46 -5.05 10.76 2.10
CA THR A 46 -5.53 12.15 2.10
C THR A 46 -6.69 12.43 3.04
N LEU A 47 -7.23 11.42 3.73
CA LEU A 47 -8.37 11.61 4.63
C LEU A 47 -8.04 12.55 5.80
N ASP A 48 -9.01 13.38 6.19
CA ASP A 48 -8.84 14.37 7.27
C ASP A 48 -8.49 13.74 8.62
N VAL A 49 -8.92 12.48 8.86
CA VAL A 49 -8.55 11.72 10.07
C VAL A 49 -7.05 11.38 10.13
N TYR A 50 -6.35 11.47 9.00
CA TYR A 50 -4.91 11.24 8.87
C TYR A 50 -4.11 12.54 8.68
N ASP A 51 -4.72 13.68 9.01
CA ASP A 51 -4.08 14.98 8.91
C ASP A 51 -2.74 15.02 9.66
N GLY A 52 -1.67 15.22 8.90
CA GLY A 52 -0.31 15.24 9.40
C GLY A 52 0.13 16.55 10.04
N ARG A 53 -0.76 17.49 10.36
CA ARG A 53 -0.37 18.78 10.95
C ARG A 53 -0.08 18.73 12.46
N ILE A 54 -0.78 17.89 13.21
CA ILE A 54 -0.71 17.90 14.69
C ILE A 54 0.42 17.00 15.18
N LEU A 55 0.39 15.71 14.83
CA LEU A 55 1.31 14.70 15.37
C LEU A 55 2.80 15.05 15.19
N PRO A 56 3.27 15.51 14.02
CA PRO A 56 4.67 15.93 13.85
C PRO A 56 5.12 17.03 14.80
N VAL A 57 4.25 18.02 15.06
CA VAL A 57 4.57 19.19 15.89
C VAL A 57 4.60 18.81 17.36
N GLU A 58 3.59 18.08 17.83
CA GLU A 58 3.48 17.68 19.25
C GLU A 58 4.60 16.72 19.66
N GLU A 59 4.93 15.75 18.80
CA GLU A 59 5.91 14.70 19.13
C GLU A 59 7.31 14.97 18.58
N ASN A 60 7.49 16.08 17.84
CA ASN A 60 8.74 16.46 17.18
C ASN A 60 9.31 15.31 16.31
N ILE A 61 8.49 14.79 15.41
CA ILE A 61 8.81 13.71 14.46
C ILE A 61 8.48 14.13 13.02
N ILE A 62 9.05 13.46 12.03
CA ILE A 62 8.59 13.57 10.64
C ILE A 62 7.53 12.51 10.40
N LEU A 63 6.37 12.90 9.87
CA LEU A 63 5.35 11.96 9.41
C LEU A 63 5.39 11.88 7.89
N VAL A 64 5.40 10.65 7.38
CA VAL A 64 5.22 10.35 5.97
C VAL A 64 3.93 9.55 5.83
N SER A 65 3.08 9.88 4.87
CA SER A 65 1.95 9.03 4.47
C SER A 65 2.05 8.72 2.98
N MET A 66 1.65 7.52 2.56
CA MET A 66 1.80 7.06 1.18
C MET A 66 0.48 6.56 0.62
N ASN A 67 0.31 6.74 -0.69
CA ASN A 67 -0.66 5.99 -1.47
C ASN A 67 -0.07 4.70 -2.02
N TYR A 68 -0.91 3.69 -2.15
CA TYR A 68 -0.61 2.42 -2.80
C TYR A 68 -1.83 1.95 -3.57
N ARG A 69 -1.63 1.20 -4.66
CA ARG A 69 -2.77 0.67 -5.42
C ARG A 69 -3.57 -0.31 -4.56
N VAL A 70 -4.88 -0.18 -4.63
CA VAL A 70 -5.87 -1.03 -3.95
C VAL A 70 -6.73 -1.75 -4.98
N SER A 71 -7.61 -2.63 -4.50
CA SER A 71 -8.53 -3.45 -5.29
C SER A 71 -7.77 -4.29 -6.33
N MET A 72 -8.41 -4.59 -7.44
CA MET A 72 -7.81 -5.30 -8.55
C MET A 72 -6.53 -4.64 -9.06
N LEU A 73 -6.49 -3.30 -9.14
CA LEU A 73 -5.33 -2.55 -9.61
C LEU A 73 -4.07 -2.80 -8.76
N GLY A 74 -4.24 -3.08 -7.47
CA GLY A 74 -3.16 -3.39 -6.54
C GLY A 74 -2.91 -4.89 -6.33
N PHE A 75 -3.90 -5.75 -6.57
CA PHE A 75 -3.84 -7.14 -6.08
C PHE A 75 -4.32 -8.20 -7.08
N LEU A 76 -4.55 -7.86 -8.35
CA LEU A 76 -4.76 -8.84 -9.42
C LEU A 76 -3.63 -9.88 -9.49
N TYR A 77 -4.01 -11.16 -9.45
CA TYR A 77 -3.11 -12.29 -9.59
C TYR A 77 -3.58 -13.20 -10.72
N LEU A 78 -2.76 -13.34 -11.76
CA LEU A 78 -3.00 -14.28 -12.87
C LEU A 78 -1.94 -15.40 -12.95
N GLY A 79 -1.00 -15.44 -11.99
CA GLY A 79 0.15 -16.36 -12.08
C GLY A 79 1.04 -16.07 -13.30
N ARG A 80 1.04 -14.83 -13.76
CA ARG A 80 1.76 -14.32 -14.93
C ARG A 80 2.69 -13.17 -14.53
N PRO A 81 3.82 -12.95 -15.24
CA PRO A 81 4.71 -11.81 -14.97
C PRO A 81 4.02 -10.45 -15.03
N GLU A 82 3.02 -10.30 -15.90
CA GLU A 82 2.24 -9.07 -16.12
C GLU A 82 1.26 -8.77 -14.99
N ALA A 83 0.81 -9.80 -14.28
CA ALA A 83 -0.09 -9.70 -13.11
C ALA A 83 0.37 -10.68 -12.02
N PRO A 84 1.51 -10.40 -11.37
CA PRO A 84 2.16 -11.31 -10.43
C PRO A 84 1.50 -11.29 -9.04
N GLY A 85 0.52 -10.40 -8.81
CA GLY A 85 -0.05 -10.12 -7.50
C GLY A 85 0.79 -9.16 -6.67
N ASN A 86 0.17 -8.63 -5.61
CA ASN A 86 0.81 -7.80 -4.59
C ASN A 86 1.41 -6.46 -5.08
N MET A 87 0.99 -5.93 -6.23
CA MET A 87 1.43 -4.62 -6.75
C MET A 87 1.28 -3.51 -5.71
N GLY A 88 0.19 -3.49 -4.95
CA GLY A 88 0.01 -2.55 -3.84
C GLY A 88 1.08 -2.67 -2.74
N LEU A 89 1.50 -3.89 -2.39
CA LEU A 89 2.62 -4.09 -1.44
C LEU A 89 3.98 -3.71 -2.04
N TRP A 90 4.15 -3.88 -3.35
CA TRP A 90 5.34 -3.41 -4.07
C TRP A 90 5.40 -1.88 -4.11
N ASP A 91 4.25 -1.21 -4.25
CA ASP A 91 4.16 0.25 -4.16
C ASP A 91 4.58 0.75 -2.77
N GLN A 92 4.06 0.12 -1.71
CA GLN A 92 4.44 0.43 -0.34
C GLN A 92 5.94 0.21 -0.11
N GLN A 93 6.50 -0.90 -0.61
CA GLN A 93 7.95 -1.15 -0.54
C GLN A 93 8.76 -0.09 -1.29
N LEU A 94 8.29 0.35 -2.47
CA LEU A 94 8.95 1.39 -3.23
C LEU A 94 8.96 2.72 -2.47
N ALA A 95 7.84 3.08 -1.84
CA ALA A 95 7.73 4.24 -0.96
C ALA A 95 8.70 4.12 0.23
N LEU A 96 8.76 2.97 0.91
CA LEU A 96 9.71 2.72 2.01
C LEU A 96 11.16 2.89 1.56
N LYS A 97 11.52 2.34 0.39
CA LYS A 97 12.85 2.52 -0.20
C LYS A 97 13.15 3.98 -0.48
N TRP A 98 12.17 4.72 -1.00
CA TRP A 98 12.32 6.14 -1.28
C TRP A 98 12.52 6.93 0.01
N VAL A 99 11.72 6.69 1.05
CA VAL A 99 11.85 7.35 2.36
C VAL A 99 13.24 7.06 2.93
N HIS A 100 13.66 5.80 2.96
CA HIS A 100 14.97 5.42 3.46
C HIS A 100 16.12 6.14 2.74
N LYS A 101 16.02 6.33 1.43
CA LYS A 101 17.06 6.96 0.63
C LYS A 101 17.09 8.50 0.71
N ASN A 102 15.95 9.14 0.99
CA ASN A 102 15.80 10.59 0.80
C ASN A 102 15.30 11.35 2.03
N ILE A 103 14.85 10.70 3.10
CA ILE A 103 14.21 11.42 4.22
C ILE A 103 15.18 12.33 4.98
N ASP A 104 16.48 12.12 4.80
CA ASP A 104 17.55 12.93 5.38
C ASP A 104 17.53 14.38 4.88
N VAL A 105 17.12 14.63 3.63
CA VAL A 105 16.99 15.99 3.09
C VAL A 105 15.85 16.78 3.76
N PHE A 106 14.92 16.07 4.41
CA PHE A 106 13.83 16.64 5.20
C PHE A 106 14.17 16.73 6.69
N GLY A 107 15.41 16.40 7.09
CA GLY A 107 15.84 16.37 8.50
C GLY A 107 15.53 15.06 9.22
N GLY A 108 15.16 14.00 8.51
CA GLY A 108 14.85 12.68 9.06
C GLY A 108 16.10 11.82 9.26
N ASP A 109 16.02 10.90 10.22
CA ASP A 109 17.01 9.84 10.39
C ASP A 109 16.53 8.56 9.66
N PRO A 110 17.17 8.15 8.55
CA PRO A 110 16.80 6.93 7.83
C PRO A 110 17.03 5.64 8.65
N SER A 111 17.75 5.72 9.78
CA SER A 111 17.92 4.61 10.73
C SER A 111 16.84 4.56 11.83
N ARG A 112 15.97 5.58 11.90
CA ARG A 112 14.88 5.69 12.89
C ARG A 112 13.50 5.80 12.23
N ILE A 113 13.27 4.94 11.25
CA ILE A 113 11.96 4.78 10.60
C ILE A 113 11.09 3.83 11.44
N VAL A 114 9.85 4.21 11.70
CA VAL A 114 8.80 3.39 12.32
C VAL A 114 7.65 3.27 11.33
N LEU A 115 7.34 2.03 10.94
CA LEU A 115 6.20 1.76 10.05
C LEU A 115 4.94 1.54 10.90
N PHE A 116 3.85 2.24 10.58
CA PHE A 116 2.59 2.06 11.31
C PHE A 116 1.37 2.10 10.41
N GLY A 117 0.32 1.41 10.83
CA GLY A 117 -0.91 1.30 10.04
C GLY A 117 -2.06 0.72 10.86
N GLU A 118 -3.26 0.85 10.29
CA GLU A 118 -4.51 0.34 10.85
C GLU A 118 -5.22 -0.61 9.85
N SER A 119 -5.91 -1.64 10.34
CA SER A 119 -6.65 -2.59 9.51
C SER A 119 -5.78 -3.23 8.41
N ALA A 120 -6.14 -3.10 7.13
CA ALA A 120 -5.32 -3.56 6.01
C ALA A 120 -3.92 -2.91 5.96
N GLY A 121 -3.79 -1.68 6.45
CA GLY A 121 -2.50 -1.03 6.65
C GLY A 121 -1.68 -1.71 7.74
N ALA A 122 -2.31 -2.10 8.86
CA ALA A 122 -1.65 -2.89 9.91
C ALA A 122 -1.21 -4.27 9.42
N ALA A 123 -2.05 -4.95 8.63
CA ALA A 123 -1.66 -6.19 7.96
C ALA A 123 -0.47 -5.99 7.01
N SER A 124 -0.47 -4.88 6.24
CA SER A 124 0.66 -4.49 5.39
C SER A 124 1.95 -4.26 6.18
N VAL A 125 1.88 -3.54 7.30
CA VAL A 125 3.02 -3.35 8.22
C VAL A 125 3.58 -4.70 8.66
N ASN A 126 2.71 -5.62 9.08
CA ASN A 126 3.11 -6.95 9.50
C ASN A 126 3.74 -7.77 8.35
N MET A 127 3.18 -7.69 7.13
CA MET A 127 3.77 -8.31 5.93
C MET A 127 5.16 -7.75 5.60
N HIS A 128 5.37 -6.44 5.74
CA HIS A 128 6.69 -5.83 5.54
C HIS A 128 7.72 -6.27 6.59
N MET A 129 7.29 -6.53 7.83
CA MET A 129 8.17 -7.10 8.85
C MET A 129 8.64 -8.52 8.51
N LEU A 130 7.79 -9.30 7.85
CA LEU A 130 8.09 -10.67 7.41
C LEU A 130 8.89 -10.70 6.09
N SER A 131 8.71 -9.68 5.24
CA SER A 131 9.33 -9.61 3.93
C SER A 131 10.79 -9.17 4.00
N ALA A 132 11.72 -10.10 3.74
CA ALA A 132 13.16 -9.82 3.67
C ALA A 132 13.56 -8.72 2.66
N ARG A 133 12.67 -8.39 1.71
CA ARG A 133 12.88 -7.32 0.73
C ARG A 133 12.54 -5.92 1.26
N SER A 134 11.79 -5.86 2.36
CA SER A 134 11.32 -4.60 2.95
C SER A 134 12.09 -4.23 4.21
N THR A 135 12.50 -5.23 5.00
CA THR A 135 13.20 -5.03 6.28
C THR A 135 14.42 -4.11 6.20
N PRO A 136 15.26 -4.09 5.14
CA PRO A 136 16.42 -3.20 5.09
C PRO A 136 16.05 -1.70 5.14
N TYR A 137 14.83 -1.33 4.75
CA TYR A 137 14.43 0.08 4.63
C TYR A 137 13.92 0.70 5.93
N PHE A 138 13.54 -0.11 6.93
CA PHE A 138 12.97 0.42 8.19
C PHE A 138 13.42 -0.33 9.46
N GLN A 139 14.35 -1.29 9.34
CA GLN A 139 14.82 -2.11 10.47
C GLN A 139 16.35 -2.16 10.59
N MET A 140 17.07 -1.12 10.14
CA MET A 140 18.54 -1.14 10.13
C MET A 140 19.18 -1.43 11.50
N ASN A 141 18.60 -0.90 12.58
CA ASN A 141 19.14 -1.04 13.94
C ASN A 141 18.21 -1.84 14.88
N PHE A 142 16.89 -1.62 14.78
CA PHE A 142 15.88 -2.31 15.56
C PHE A 142 14.57 -2.36 14.76
N GLN A 143 13.81 -3.46 14.86
CA GLN A 143 12.45 -3.47 14.31
C GLN A 143 11.55 -2.54 15.13
N ARG A 144 10.93 -1.56 14.46
CA ARG A 144 9.92 -0.70 15.07
C ARG A 144 8.69 -0.66 14.18
N ALA A 145 7.58 -1.17 14.70
CA ALA A 145 6.32 -1.19 14.01
C ALA A 145 5.17 -0.96 15.00
N ILE A 146 4.12 -0.28 14.55
CA ILE A 146 2.87 -0.13 15.30
C ILE A 146 1.76 -0.73 14.45
N ILE A 147 1.07 -1.73 14.98
CA ILE A 147 0.13 -2.58 14.25
C ILE A 147 -1.25 -2.45 14.92
N GLN A 148 -2.13 -1.64 14.34
CA GLN A 148 -3.44 -1.34 14.92
C GLN A 148 -4.54 -2.20 14.24
N SER A 149 -5.10 -3.17 14.97
CA SER A 149 -6.30 -3.92 14.53
C SER A 149 -6.16 -4.66 13.17
N GLY A 150 -4.98 -5.20 12.87
CA GLY A 150 -4.76 -6.05 11.69
C GLY A 150 -3.49 -6.90 11.82
N ALA A 151 -3.42 -8.01 11.08
CA ALA A 151 -2.28 -8.93 11.09
C ALA A 151 -2.19 -9.67 9.75
N ALA A 152 -0.99 -10.14 9.38
CA ALA A 152 -0.79 -10.96 8.18
C ALA A 152 -1.41 -12.36 8.29
N THR A 153 -1.80 -12.78 9.49
CA THR A 153 -2.50 -14.04 9.77
C THR A 153 -4.02 -13.86 9.85
N ALA A 154 -4.53 -12.63 9.70
CA ALA A 154 -5.97 -12.42 9.70
C ALA A 154 -6.60 -13.12 8.47
N PRO A 155 -7.77 -13.77 8.60
CA PRO A 155 -8.36 -14.55 7.51
C PRO A 155 -8.63 -13.77 6.22
N TRP A 156 -8.79 -12.46 6.31
CA TRP A 156 -9.04 -11.56 5.18
C TRP A 156 -7.75 -10.96 4.56
N SER A 157 -6.59 -11.19 5.18
CA SER A 157 -5.36 -10.49 4.82
C SER A 157 -4.57 -11.13 3.68
N ILE A 158 -4.73 -12.44 3.47
CA ILE A 158 -4.04 -13.20 2.42
C ILE A 158 -5.07 -14.09 1.73
N GLU A 159 -5.01 -14.11 0.40
CA GLU A 159 -5.83 -14.99 -0.43
C GLU A 159 -4.98 -16.12 -1.02
N PRO A 160 -5.44 -17.39 -0.97
CA PRO A 160 -4.82 -18.47 -1.72
C PRO A 160 -4.77 -18.19 -3.22
N ARG A 161 -3.72 -18.65 -3.88
CA ARG A 161 -3.46 -18.38 -5.31
C ARG A 161 -4.57 -18.89 -6.22
N ASP A 162 -5.09 -20.08 -5.94
CA ASP A 162 -6.20 -20.70 -6.66
C ASP A 162 -7.51 -19.91 -6.51
N VAL A 163 -7.80 -19.41 -5.31
CA VAL A 163 -8.97 -18.54 -5.08
C VAL A 163 -8.81 -17.20 -5.81
N ALA A 164 -7.62 -16.60 -5.76
CA ALA A 164 -7.33 -15.37 -6.48
C ALA A 164 -7.53 -15.55 -8.01
N LEU A 165 -7.03 -16.64 -8.58
CA LEU A 165 -7.26 -17.00 -9.99
C LEU A 165 -8.75 -17.20 -10.31
N ALA A 166 -9.49 -17.93 -9.48
CA ALA A 166 -10.92 -18.15 -9.67
C ALA A 166 -11.71 -16.82 -9.68
N ARG A 167 -11.35 -15.87 -8.80
CA ARG A 167 -11.96 -14.54 -8.76
C ARG A 167 -11.74 -13.74 -10.04
N THR A 168 -10.61 -13.92 -10.73
CA THR A 168 -10.38 -13.24 -12.02
C THR A 168 -11.35 -13.69 -13.11
N VAL A 169 -11.71 -14.98 -13.12
CA VAL A 169 -12.72 -15.53 -14.06
C VAL A 169 -14.11 -14.98 -13.75
N VAL A 170 -14.47 -14.91 -12.46
CA VAL A 170 -15.74 -14.33 -12.01
C VAL A 170 -15.84 -12.86 -12.42
N LEU A 171 -14.77 -12.08 -12.20
CA LEU A 171 -14.73 -10.66 -12.55
C LEU A 171 -14.78 -10.45 -14.07
N TYR A 172 -14.05 -11.25 -14.85
CA TYR A 172 -14.10 -11.23 -16.31
C TYR A 172 -15.54 -11.40 -16.84
N ASN A 173 -16.27 -12.37 -16.29
CA ASN A 173 -17.67 -12.61 -16.66
C ASN A 173 -18.59 -11.47 -16.18
N ALA A 174 -18.38 -10.96 -14.95
CA ALA A 174 -19.16 -9.87 -14.38
C ALA A 174 -19.01 -8.55 -15.16
N MET A 175 -17.80 -8.29 -15.67
CA MET A 175 -17.49 -7.15 -16.55
C MET A 175 -18.02 -7.34 -17.98
N LYS A 176 -18.68 -8.48 -18.28
CA LYS A 176 -19.21 -8.82 -19.60
C LYS A 176 -18.12 -8.83 -20.69
N CYS A 177 -16.88 -9.16 -20.33
CA CYS A 177 -15.78 -9.34 -21.29
C CYS A 177 -16.02 -10.55 -22.23
N GLY A 178 -16.82 -11.52 -21.77
CA GLY A 178 -17.12 -12.77 -22.47
C GLY A 178 -17.75 -13.78 -21.52
N ASN A 179 -17.68 -15.07 -21.89
CA ASN A 179 -18.07 -16.17 -21.03
C ASN A 179 -16.88 -17.13 -20.87
N MET A 180 -16.32 -17.18 -19.66
CA MET A 180 -15.16 -17.97 -19.30
C MET A 180 -15.52 -19.01 -18.24
N SER A 181 -15.11 -20.24 -18.46
CA SER A 181 -15.25 -21.33 -17.48
C SER A 181 -14.17 -21.24 -16.41
N LEU A 182 -14.50 -21.69 -15.20
CA LEU A 182 -13.51 -21.93 -14.14
C LEU A 182 -12.59 -23.12 -14.48
N GLN A 183 -13.06 -24.04 -15.33
CA GLN A 183 -12.25 -25.14 -15.85
C GLN A 183 -11.48 -24.68 -17.09
N ASN A 184 -10.15 -24.64 -17.00
CA ASN A 184 -9.21 -24.20 -18.05
C ASN A 184 -9.44 -22.75 -18.55
N PRO A 185 -9.34 -21.75 -17.68
CA PRO A 185 -9.50 -20.35 -18.07
C PRO A 185 -8.34 -19.86 -18.97
N ASP A 186 -8.68 -19.01 -19.93
CA ASP A 186 -7.74 -18.30 -20.79
C ASP A 186 -7.34 -16.97 -20.11
N TYR A 187 -6.25 -17.00 -19.34
CA TYR A 187 -5.77 -15.84 -18.60
C TYR A 187 -5.25 -14.70 -19.48
N ASP A 188 -4.90 -14.98 -20.73
CA ASP A 188 -4.41 -13.97 -21.65
C ASP A 188 -5.58 -13.12 -22.17
N LYS A 189 -6.74 -13.74 -22.43
CA LYS A 189 -8.01 -13.01 -22.69
C LYS A 189 -8.48 -12.21 -21.49
N ILE A 190 -8.33 -12.77 -20.29
CA ILE A 190 -8.69 -12.09 -19.04
C ILE A 190 -7.86 -10.82 -18.89
N LEU A 191 -6.52 -10.94 -18.98
CA LEU A 191 -5.61 -9.80 -18.92
C LEU A 191 -5.91 -8.76 -20.01
N TYR A 192 -6.15 -9.21 -21.25
CA TYR A 192 -6.45 -8.33 -22.37
C TYR A 192 -7.69 -7.46 -22.12
N CYS A 193 -8.75 -8.02 -21.52
CA CYS A 193 -9.95 -7.26 -21.18
C CYS A 193 -9.67 -6.25 -20.07
N PHE A 194 -9.01 -6.69 -18.99
CA PHE A 194 -8.76 -5.84 -17.83
C PHE A 194 -7.88 -4.63 -18.15
N LEU A 195 -6.86 -4.80 -19.00
CA LEU A 195 -5.99 -3.68 -19.42
C LEU A 195 -6.70 -2.63 -20.28
N ARG A 196 -7.90 -2.90 -20.80
CA ARG A 196 -8.68 -1.98 -21.63
C ARG A 196 -9.94 -1.49 -20.95
N ALA A 197 -10.24 -2.01 -19.78
CA ALA A 197 -11.39 -1.59 -19.01
C ALA A 197 -11.13 -0.19 -18.43
N ASP A 198 -12.20 0.59 -18.32
CA ASP A 198 -12.17 1.83 -17.58
C ASP A 198 -11.85 1.53 -16.10
N ALA A 199 -10.94 2.31 -15.49
CA ALA A 199 -10.55 2.16 -14.09
C ALA A 199 -11.76 2.21 -13.14
N ASP A 200 -12.79 3.02 -13.46
CA ASP A 200 -14.01 3.12 -12.65
C ASP A 200 -14.87 1.85 -12.70
N LEU A 201 -14.73 1.02 -13.73
CA LEU A 201 -15.43 -0.26 -13.85
C LEU A 201 -14.78 -1.38 -13.03
N ILE A 202 -13.47 -1.25 -12.75
CA ILE A 202 -12.65 -2.28 -12.10
C ILE A 202 -12.22 -1.95 -10.67
N ARG A 203 -12.68 -0.81 -10.13
CA ARG A 203 -12.42 -0.39 -8.75
C ARG A 203 -13.25 -1.14 -7.72
#